data_AF-A0A419I2F0-F1
#
_entry.id   AF-A0A419I2F0-F1
#
_cell.length_a   1.000
_cell.length_b   1.000
_cell.length_c   1.000
_cell.angle_alpha   90.00
_cell.angle_beta   90.00
_cell.angle_gamma   90.00
#
_symmetry.space_group_name_H-M   'P 1'
#
loop_
_entity.id
_entity.type
_entity.pdbx_description
1 polymer ?
#
loop_
_entity_poly.entity_id
_entity_poly.type
_entity_poly.pdbx_seq_one_letter_code
_entity_poly.pdbx_strand_id
1 'polypeptide(L)'
;MITGTDKGREFTSFEYSAVHGYTDNDSNERPERWFTQIFALRMPGRMHSLAVQPKGVLGKLAGGLGFSRNPVGDAAFDQRWSLDGAPDDLTPQVRSWLAARQRPFRLTAGELWIWSEGRMDVARIDPALKELHELADALAKRQPR
;
A
#
# COMPACT_ATOMS: atom_id res chain seq x y z
N MET A 1 -1.30 18.10 -3.11
CA MET A 1 -2.04 17.24 -2.17
C MET A 1 -3.51 17.63 -2.22
N ILE A 2 -4.41 16.65 -2.20
CA ILE A 2 -5.86 16.81 -2.10
C ILE A 2 -6.32 16.09 -0.84
N THR A 3 -7.19 16.71 -0.06
CA THR A 3 -7.79 16.14 1.14
C THR A 3 -9.30 16.27 1.06
N GLY A 4 -10.03 15.39 1.73
CA GLY A 4 -11.48 15.50 1.82
C GLY A 4 -12.07 14.42 2.72
N THR A 5 -13.39 14.28 2.62
CA THR A 5 -14.14 13.24 3.32
C THR A 5 -14.93 12.42 2.32
N ASP A 6 -14.78 11.10 2.34
CA ASP A 6 -15.63 10.16 1.60
C ASP A 6 -16.31 9.19 2.56
N LYS A 7 -17.63 9.03 2.43
CA LYS A 7 -18.46 8.16 3.29
C LYS A 7 -18.19 8.31 4.80
N GLY A 8 -17.97 9.55 5.24
CA GLY A 8 -17.71 9.88 6.65
C GLY A 8 -16.28 9.58 7.13
N ARG A 9 -15.33 9.30 6.23
CA ARG A 9 -13.92 9.09 6.55
C ARG A 9 -13.05 10.11 5.83
N GLU A 10 -12.07 10.65 6.55
CA GLU A 10 -11.07 11.55 5.98
C GLU A 10 -10.18 10.77 5.01
N PHE A 11 -9.84 11.39 3.88
CA PHE A 11 -8.89 10.87 2.92
C PHE A 11 -7.87 11.93 2.52
N THR A 12 -6.71 11.47 2.09
CA THR A 12 -5.64 12.29 1.53
C THR A 12 -5.07 11.63 0.28
N SER A 13 -4.87 12.39 -0.80
CA SER A 13 -4.09 11.97 -1.96
C SER A 13 -2.97 12.95 -2.26
N PHE A 14 -1.76 12.45 -2.50
CA PHE A 14 -0.61 13.29 -2.81
C PHE A 14 0.37 12.59 -3.74
N GLU A 15 1.18 13.39 -4.43
CA GLU A 15 2.31 12.90 -5.20
C GLU A 15 3.53 12.77 -4.30
N TYR A 16 4.17 11.61 -4.37
CA TYR A 16 5.51 11.36 -3.87
C TYR A 16 6.46 11.25 -5.06
N SER A 17 7.66 11.79 -4.94
CA SER A 17 8.70 11.62 -5.95
C SER A 17 10.03 11.21 -5.32
N ALA A 18 10.75 10.33 -6.01
CA ALA A 18 12.07 9.88 -5.61
C ALA A 18 13.03 9.99 -6.80
N VAL A 19 14.26 10.45 -6.54
CA VAL A 19 15.33 10.49 -7.53
C VAL A 19 16.16 9.23 -7.38
N HIS A 20 16.36 8.51 -8.47
CA HIS A 20 17.23 7.35 -8.50
C HIS A 20 18.38 7.62 -9.47
N GLY A 21 19.62 7.42 -9.00
CA GLY A 21 20.80 7.38 -9.84
C GLY A 21 21.00 5.97 -10.37
N TYR A 22 21.09 5.82 -11.69
CA TYR A 22 21.64 4.62 -12.30
C TYR A 22 23.14 4.84 -12.50
N THR A 23 23.96 3.91 -12.01
CA THR A 23 25.37 3.83 -12.40
C THR A 23 25.43 3.00 -13.68
N ASP A 24 25.40 3.65 -14.83
CA ASP A 24 25.79 3.00 -16.09
C ASP A 24 27.32 2.99 -16.18
N ASN A 25 27.90 2.00 -16.85
CA ASN A 25 29.35 1.74 -16.91
C ASN A 25 30.17 2.91 -17.54
N ASP A 26 29.51 3.93 -18.10
CA ASP A 26 30.10 5.10 -18.77
C ASP A 26 30.09 6.40 -17.93
N SER A 27 29.95 6.32 -16.60
CA SER A 27 30.16 7.47 -15.69
C SER A 27 29.31 8.73 -15.97
N ASN A 28 28.11 8.57 -16.51
CA ASN A 28 27.11 9.64 -16.58
C ASN A 28 25.91 9.26 -15.72
N GLU A 29 25.90 9.75 -14.47
CA GLU A 29 24.70 9.70 -13.63
C GLU A 29 23.59 10.54 -14.27
N ARG A 30 22.59 9.89 -14.86
CA ARG A 30 21.33 10.56 -15.21
C ARG A 30 20.33 10.32 -14.09
N PRO A 31 20.08 11.31 -13.21
CA PRO A 31 19.06 11.16 -12.17
C PRO A 31 17.69 11.06 -12.84
N GLU A 32 17.08 9.89 -12.79
CA GLU A 32 15.70 9.71 -13.23
C GLU A 32 14.77 9.96 -12.04
N ARG A 33 13.80 10.86 -12.22
CA ARG A 33 12.80 11.17 -11.20
C ARG A 33 11.53 10.37 -11.46
N TRP A 34 11.14 9.59 -10.46
CA TRP A 34 9.95 8.75 -10.51
C TRP A 34 8.86 9.40 -9.67
N PHE A 35 7.61 9.28 -10.13
CA PHE A 35 6.44 9.82 -9.47
C PHE A 35 5.53 8.68 -9.02
N THR A 36 4.92 8.83 -7.86
CA THR A 36 3.95 7.89 -7.30
C THR A 36 2.84 8.69 -6.67
N GLN A 37 1.60 8.40 -7.03
CA GLN A 37 0.45 8.95 -6.33
C GLN A 37 0.08 8.02 -5.17
N ILE A 38 0.06 8.58 -3.96
CA ILE A 38 -0.41 7.92 -2.74
C ILE A 38 -1.89 8.28 -2.53
N PHE A 39 -2.66 7.30 -2.09
CA PHE A 39 -4.04 7.44 -1.64
C PHE A 39 -4.14 6.87 -0.22
N ALA A 40 -4.61 7.66 0.72
CA ALA A 40 -4.72 7.32 2.13
C ALA A 40 -6.15 7.54 2.61
N LEU A 41 -6.68 6.57 3.37
CA LEU A 41 -7.98 6.65 4.04
C LEU A 41 -7.78 6.48 5.55
N ARG A 42 -8.39 7.37 6.33
CA ARG A 42 -8.37 7.30 7.80
C ARG A 42 -9.16 6.08 8.26
N MET A 43 -8.54 5.26 9.11
CA MET A 43 -9.17 4.08 9.70
C MET A 43 -9.81 4.43 11.05
N PRO A 44 -11.01 3.90 11.35
CA PRO A 44 -11.60 4.06 12.67
C PRO A 44 -10.87 3.20 13.70
N GLY A 45 -10.72 3.73 14.91
CA GLY A 45 -10.16 2.99 16.05
C GLY A 45 -8.65 2.73 15.96
N ARG A 46 -8.16 1.89 16.87
CA ARG A 46 -6.76 1.44 16.89
C ARG A 46 -6.63 0.21 16.01
N MET A 47 -5.78 0.29 14.99
CA MET A 47 -5.45 -0.81 14.10
C MET A 47 -4.01 -1.24 14.28
N HIS A 48 -3.74 -2.55 14.21
CA HIS A 48 -2.38 -3.07 14.13
C HIS A 48 -1.77 -2.70 12.78
N SER A 49 -0.47 -2.42 12.76
CA SER A 49 0.23 -2.12 11.52
C SER A 49 0.31 -3.38 10.67
N LEU A 50 0.02 -3.25 9.39
CA LEU A 50 -0.01 -4.35 8.44
C LEU A 50 0.40 -3.85 7.07
N ALA A 51 1.32 -4.51 6.39
CA ALA A 51 1.70 -4.13 5.05
C ALA A 51 1.91 -5.35 4.16
N VAL A 52 1.42 -5.26 2.93
CA VAL A 52 1.50 -6.35 1.95
C VAL A 52 2.05 -5.81 0.65
N GLN A 53 3.09 -6.48 0.14
CA GLN A 53 3.77 -6.10 -1.09
C GLN A 53 4.13 -7.33 -1.93
N PRO A 54 4.24 -7.22 -3.27
CA PRO A 54 4.67 -8.34 -4.09
C PRO A 54 6.09 -8.78 -3.73
N LYS A 55 6.32 -10.09 -3.74
CA LYS A 55 7.65 -10.68 -3.51
C LYS A 55 8.57 -10.37 -4.69
N GLY A 56 9.86 -10.15 -4.41
CA GLY A 56 10.84 -9.77 -5.44
C GLY A 56 10.85 -8.28 -5.78
N VAL A 57 9.90 -7.50 -5.27
CA VAL A 57 10.00 -6.03 -5.24
C VAL A 57 10.96 -5.65 -4.10
N LEU A 58 12.27 -5.83 -4.35
CA LEU A 58 13.36 -5.43 -3.44
C LEU A 58 13.80 -3.97 -3.62
N GLY A 59 13.03 -3.16 -4.33
CA GLY A 59 13.33 -1.75 -4.51
C GLY A 59 12.10 -0.94 -4.90
N LYS A 60 12.30 0.38 -5.02
CA LYS A 60 11.40 1.42 -5.58
C LYS A 60 10.50 2.17 -4.58
N LEU A 61 9.88 1.49 -3.61
CA LEU A 61 9.15 2.15 -2.48
C LEU A 61 9.45 1.51 -1.11
N ALA A 62 10.05 0.32 -1.08
CA ALA A 62 10.37 -0.39 0.15
C ALA A 62 11.45 0.30 1.01
N GLY A 63 12.38 1.05 0.37
CA GLY A 63 13.51 1.70 1.05
C GLY A 63 13.13 2.80 2.03
N GLY A 64 11.96 3.44 1.87
CA GLY A 64 11.47 4.47 2.79
C GLY A 64 10.47 3.97 3.84
N LEU A 65 10.06 2.71 3.77
CA LEU A 65 8.87 2.21 4.48
C LEU A 65 9.18 1.11 5.52
N GLY A 66 10.43 0.64 5.65
CA GLY A 66 10.86 -0.18 6.79
C GLY A 66 10.14 -1.54 6.91
N PHE A 67 10.02 -2.26 5.79
CA PHE A 67 9.31 -3.53 5.74
C PHE A 67 10.10 -4.68 6.37
N SER A 68 9.53 -5.35 7.38
CA SER A 68 9.98 -6.67 7.83
C SER A 68 9.29 -7.78 7.03
N ARG A 69 9.91 -8.95 6.86
CA ARG A 69 9.35 -10.08 6.09
C ARG A 69 8.97 -11.22 7.01
N ASN A 70 7.67 -11.45 7.16
CA ASN A 70 7.14 -12.59 7.91
C ASN A 70 6.48 -13.58 6.95
N PRO A 71 6.93 -14.85 6.89
CA PRO A 71 6.18 -15.88 6.17
C PRO A 71 4.85 -16.13 6.87
N VAL A 72 3.80 -16.38 6.09
CA VAL A 72 2.43 -16.55 6.64
C VAL A 72 1.97 -18.00 6.67
N GLY A 73 2.80 -18.94 6.21
CA GLY A 73 2.53 -20.37 6.24
C GLY A 73 1.63 -20.88 5.12
N ASP A 74 1.39 -20.06 4.09
CA ASP A 74 0.63 -20.42 2.89
C ASP A 74 1.58 -20.29 1.68
N ALA A 75 2.02 -21.43 1.14
CA ALA A 75 3.01 -21.46 0.08
C ALA A 75 2.59 -20.67 -1.18
N ALA A 76 1.30 -20.66 -1.53
CA ALA A 76 0.82 -19.95 -2.71
C ALA A 76 0.85 -18.42 -2.48
N PHE A 77 0.53 -17.98 -1.26
CA PHE A 77 0.67 -16.58 -0.87
C PHE A 77 2.15 -16.17 -0.75
N ASP A 78 2.95 -16.93 -0.01
CA ASP A 78 4.36 -16.66 0.30
C ASP A 78 5.27 -16.70 -0.94
N GLN A 79 4.81 -17.27 -2.05
CA GLN A 79 5.49 -17.18 -3.35
C GLN A 79 5.30 -15.81 -4.03
N ARG A 80 4.16 -15.15 -3.82
CA ARG A 80 3.76 -13.94 -4.56
C ARG A 80 3.83 -12.67 -3.75
N TRP A 81 3.67 -12.77 -2.43
CA TRP A 81 3.54 -11.64 -1.53
C TRP A 81 4.53 -11.74 -0.39
N SER A 82 4.82 -10.60 0.22
CA SER A 82 5.54 -10.47 1.48
C SER A 82 4.66 -9.69 2.44
N LEU A 83 4.59 -10.17 3.69
CA LEU A 83 3.86 -9.56 4.78
C LEU A 83 4.82 -8.88 5.75
N ASP A 84 4.47 -7.68 6.17
CA ASP A 84 4.99 -7.02 7.36
C ASP A 84 3.84 -6.80 8.36
N GLY A 85 3.88 -7.47 9.50
CA GLY A 85 2.75 -7.56 10.44
C GLY A 85 2.52 -9.00 10.91
N ALA A 86 1.46 -9.23 11.69
CA ALA A 86 1.13 -10.57 12.16
C ALA A 86 0.35 -11.34 11.08
N PRO A 87 0.67 -12.63 10.81
CA PRO A 87 -0.08 -13.44 9.85
C PRO A 87 -1.59 -13.49 10.11
N ASP A 88 -2.00 -13.44 11.38
CA ASP A 88 -3.41 -13.40 11.79
C ASP A 88 -4.15 -12.11 11.36
N ASP A 89 -3.41 -11.07 10.99
CA ASP A 89 -3.97 -9.84 10.43
C ASP A 89 -4.44 -10.05 8.97
N LEU A 90 -3.94 -11.08 8.27
CA LEU A 90 -4.40 -11.49 6.93
C LEU A 90 -5.65 -12.38 7.01
N THR A 91 -6.78 -11.75 7.32
CA THR A 91 -8.08 -12.43 7.31
C THR A 91 -8.41 -13.00 5.92
N PRO A 92 -9.31 -14.00 5.82
CA PRO A 92 -9.77 -14.51 4.53
C PRO A 92 -10.28 -13.41 3.60
N GLN A 93 -10.95 -12.38 4.13
CA GLN A 93 -11.47 -11.27 3.35
C GLN A 93 -10.35 -10.40 2.78
N VAL A 94 -9.28 -10.14 3.55
CA VAL A 94 -8.10 -9.42 3.07
C VAL A 94 -7.39 -10.23 1.98
N ARG A 95 -7.26 -11.55 2.16
CA ARG A 95 -6.69 -12.45 1.15
C ARG A 95 -7.52 -12.45 -0.15
N SER A 96 -8.85 -12.50 -0.05
CA SER A 96 -9.74 -12.40 -1.22
C SER A 96 -9.61 -11.06 -1.93
N TRP A 97 -9.52 -9.96 -1.18
CA TRP A 97 -9.31 -8.63 -1.75
C TRP A 97 -7.98 -8.55 -2.49
N LEU A 98 -6.89 -9.04 -1.88
CA LEU A 98 -5.56 -9.10 -2.52
C LEU A 98 -5.56 -9.96 -3.78
N ALA A 99 -6.23 -11.12 -3.75
CA ALA A 99 -6.36 -11.99 -4.91
C ALA A 99 -7.07 -11.29 -6.08
N ALA A 100 -8.12 -10.52 -5.79
CA ALA A 100 -8.91 -9.82 -6.80
C ALA A 100 -8.24 -8.55 -7.33
N ARG A 101 -7.63 -7.73 -6.46
CA ARG A 101 -7.07 -6.43 -6.81
C ARG A 101 -5.61 -6.47 -7.22
N GLN A 102 -4.87 -7.50 -6.79
CA GLN A 102 -3.43 -7.63 -7.02
C GLN A 102 -2.66 -6.35 -6.63
N ARG A 103 -3.11 -5.68 -5.57
CA ARG A 103 -2.63 -4.35 -5.20
C ARG A 103 -1.94 -4.36 -3.84
N PRO A 104 -0.72 -3.82 -3.73
CA PRO A 104 -0.08 -3.66 -2.44
C PRO A 104 -0.79 -2.59 -1.59
N PHE A 105 -0.67 -2.73 -0.28
CA PHE A 105 -1.21 -1.76 0.66
C PHE A 105 -0.35 -1.67 1.92
N ARG A 106 -0.56 -0.60 2.67
CA ARG A 106 -0.01 -0.42 4.02
C ARG A 106 -1.05 0.18 4.95
N LEU A 107 -1.19 -0.42 6.12
CA LEU A 107 -1.91 0.10 7.27
C LEU A 107 -0.87 0.50 8.31
N THR A 108 -0.78 1.79 8.61
CA THR A 108 0.18 2.33 9.58
C THR A 108 -0.39 3.59 10.22
N ALA A 109 -0.11 3.83 11.50
CA ALA A 109 -0.56 5.02 12.23
C ALA A 109 -2.08 5.33 12.11
N GLY A 110 -2.91 4.30 11.90
CA GLY A 110 -4.36 4.46 11.73
C GLY A 110 -4.79 5.00 10.36
N GLU A 111 -3.93 4.88 9.34
CA GLU A 111 -4.25 5.18 7.96
C GLU A 111 -3.98 3.97 7.06
N LEU A 112 -4.88 3.75 6.11
CA LEU A 112 -4.77 2.71 5.09
C LEU A 112 -4.36 3.34 3.77
N TRP A 113 -3.25 2.89 3.23
CA TRP A 113 -2.59 3.47 2.06
C TRP A 113 -2.53 2.46 0.92
N ILE A 114 -2.81 2.94 -0.28
CA ILE A 114 -2.47 2.30 -1.57
C ILE A 114 -1.79 3.33 -2.46
N TRP A 115 -1.15 2.88 -3.53
CA TRP A 115 -0.44 3.77 -4.44
C TRP A 115 -0.57 3.36 -5.89
N SER A 116 -0.25 4.28 -6.78
CA SER A 116 -0.15 4.08 -8.23
C SER A 116 1.09 4.78 -8.76
N GLU A 117 1.74 4.17 -9.74
CA GLU A 117 2.85 4.80 -10.46
C GLU A 117 2.37 5.97 -11.33
N GLY A 118 3.26 6.95 -11.50
CA GLY A 118 3.03 8.14 -12.29
C GLY A 118 2.65 9.36 -11.46
N ARG A 119 2.42 10.45 -12.19
CA ARG A 119 2.05 11.74 -11.60
C ARG A 119 0.64 11.71 -11.01
N MET A 120 0.39 12.66 -10.12
CA MET A 120 -0.92 12.85 -9.52
C MET A 120 -1.98 13.12 -10.59
N ASP A 121 -3.04 12.32 -10.54
CA ASP A 121 -4.18 12.38 -11.44
C ASP A 121 -5.46 12.30 -10.61
N VAL A 122 -6.29 13.33 -10.72
CA VAL A 122 -7.53 13.46 -9.95
C VAL A 122 -8.54 12.38 -10.34
N ALA A 123 -8.54 11.93 -11.60
CA ALA A 123 -9.45 10.90 -12.09
C ALA A 123 -9.21 9.52 -11.41
N ARG A 124 -8.04 9.34 -10.77
CA ARG A 124 -7.69 8.11 -10.06
C ARG A 124 -8.18 8.10 -8.61
N ILE A 125 -8.62 9.23 -8.06
CA ILE A 125 -8.99 9.35 -6.64
C ILE A 125 -10.23 8.52 -6.34
N ASP A 126 -11.34 8.71 -7.06
CA ASP A 126 -12.60 8.00 -6.75
C ASP A 126 -12.46 6.46 -6.86
N PRO A 127 -11.82 5.89 -7.90
CA PRO A 127 -11.54 4.46 -7.94
C PRO A 127 -10.67 3.98 -6.78
N ALA A 128 -9.64 4.74 -6.41
CA ALA A 128 -8.76 4.39 -5.30
C ALA A 128 -9.50 4.44 -3.94
N LEU A 129 -10.37 5.42 -3.73
CA LEU A 129 -11.21 5.50 -2.53
C LEU A 129 -12.15 4.30 -2.42
N LYS A 130 -12.77 3.89 -3.55
CA LYS A 130 -13.59 2.67 -3.57
C LYS A 130 -12.80 1.45 -3.12
N GLU A 131 -11.59 1.26 -3.65
CA GLU A 131 -10.71 0.15 -3.25
C GLU A 131 -10.29 0.22 -1.77
N LEU A 132 -9.97 1.42 -1.28
CA LEU A 132 -9.62 1.66 0.13
C LEU A 132 -10.78 1.35 1.06
N HIS A 133 -12.01 1.71 0.70
CA HIS A 133 -13.20 1.36 1.49
C HIS A 133 -13.45 -0.15 1.52
N GLU A 134 -13.36 -0.83 0.37
CA GLU A 134 -13.49 -2.29 0.30
C GLU A 134 -12.45 -3.01 1.18
N LEU A 135 -11.20 -2.55 1.15
CA LEU A 135 -10.14 -3.10 1.98
C LEU A 135 -10.32 -2.76 3.46
N ALA A 136 -10.76 -1.54 3.77
CA ALA A 136 -11.05 -1.14 5.14
C ALA A 136 -12.15 -1.98 5.78
N ASP A 137 -13.19 -2.32 5.01
CA ASP A 137 -14.26 -3.21 5.46
C ASP A 137 -13.77 -4.66 5.63
N ALA A 138 -12.83 -5.11 4.80
CA ALA A 138 -12.19 -6.42 4.95
C ALA A 138 -11.34 -6.52 6.23
N LEU A 139 -10.65 -5.42 6.58
CA LEU A 139 -9.83 -5.32 7.80
C LEU A 139 -10.68 -5.19 9.08
N ALA A 140 -11.81 -4.47 9.02
CA ALA A 140 -12.68 -4.24 10.17
C ALA A 140 -13.38 -5.51 10.68
N LYS A 141 -13.64 -6.50 9.80
CA LYS A 141 -14.30 -7.78 10.14
C LYS A 141 -13.52 -8.65 11.15
N ARG A 142 -12.33 -8.23 11.58
CA ARG A 142 -11.52 -8.87 12.61
C ARG A 142 -11.79 -8.35 14.03
N GLN A 143 -12.29 -7.12 14.18
CA GLN A 143 -12.47 -6.56 15.51
C GLN A 143 -13.73 -7.15 16.17
N PRO A 144 -13.63 -7.86 17.30
CA PRO A 144 -14.79 -8.04 18.16
C PRO A 144 -15.28 -6.64 18.55
N ARG A 145 -16.58 -6.41 18.45
CA ARG A 145 -17.24 -5.20 18.94
C ARG A 145 -16.96 -4.98 20.42
#